data_AF-A0A382Z879-F1
#
_entry.id   AF-A0A382Z879-F1
#
_cell.length_a   1.000
_cell.length_b   1.000
_cell.length_c   1.000
_cell.angle_alpha   90.00
_cell.angle_beta   90.00
_cell.angle_gamma   90.00
#
_symmetry.space_group_name_H-M   'P 1'
#
loop_
_entity.id
_entity.type
_entity.pdbx_description
1 polymer ?
#
loop_
_entity_poly.entity_id
_entity_poly.type
_entity_poly.pdbx_seq_one_letter_code
_entity_poly.pdbx_strand_id
1 'polypeptide(L)'
;MAKYLKRKSKEDEKKMISTRVRICVIDAFMNASEDASLNGFTLSLSSVVEEALKQAISEYKEEKGKDFLKIELDKLHQEWMDEQEENFRKDQEKSFLEKAEFDEESYKEMEREYQIAFDKKRKIQDQKDTKVLLSLNPEDAKKYKLKRKKEIEAQEKENLKTIKDTKKRLKFIDKLSEEKTKKYIKMLSKPEDYLKVVQEIAKEINKEVNNEK
;
A
#
# COMPACT_ATOMS: atom_id res chain seq x y z
N MET A 1 5.35 1.21 -17.61
CA MET A 1 5.97 -0.11 -17.89
C MET A 1 7.06 0.06 -18.92
N ALA A 2 8.25 -0.51 -18.70
CA ALA A 2 9.35 -0.44 -19.66
C ALA A 2 9.05 -1.33 -20.88
N LYS A 3 8.99 -0.72 -22.08
CA LYS A 3 8.57 -1.39 -23.33
C LYS A 3 9.52 -2.50 -23.81
N TYR A 4 10.76 -2.50 -23.33
CA TYR A 4 11.83 -3.38 -23.81
C TYR A 4 12.52 -4.20 -22.71
N LEU A 5 12.29 -3.87 -21.44
CA LEU A 5 12.86 -4.60 -20.31
C LEU A 5 11.81 -5.58 -19.79
N LYS A 6 11.97 -6.85 -20.15
CA LYS A 6 11.21 -7.95 -19.55
C LYS A 6 12.00 -8.48 -18.36
N ARG A 7 11.34 -8.61 -17.22
CA ARG A 7 11.88 -9.34 -16.08
C ARG A 7 11.88 -10.82 -16.44
N LYS A 8 12.97 -11.55 -16.18
CA LYS A 8 12.98 -13.00 -16.33
C LYS A 8 11.84 -13.58 -15.48
N SER A 9 11.01 -14.42 -16.09
CA SER A 9 10.00 -15.19 -15.36
C SER A 9 10.60 -16.52 -14.90
N LYS A 10 10.05 -17.11 -13.83
CA LYS A 10 10.44 -18.47 -13.42
C LYS A 10 10.15 -19.51 -14.51
N GLU A 11 9.17 -19.28 -15.36
CA GLU A 11 8.86 -20.13 -16.53
C GLU A 11 10.01 -20.17 -17.55
N ASP A 12 10.83 -19.10 -17.62
CA ASP A 12 11.99 -19.02 -18.50
C ASP A 12 13.25 -19.67 -17.90
N GLU A 13 13.19 -20.18 -16.67
CA GLU A 13 14.33 -20.81 -16.02
C GLU A 13 14.65 -22.17 -16.63
N LYS A 14 15.87 -22.30 -17.15
CA LYS A 14 16.38 -23.54 -17.73
C LYS A 14 17.42 -24.15 -16.81
N LYS A 15 17.27 -25.45 -16.53
CA LYS A 15 18.26 -26.23 -15.78
C LYS A 15 19.19 -26.97 -16.75
N MET A 16 20.50 -26.89 -16.53
CA MET A 16 21.46 -27.69 -17.28
C MET A 16 21.38 -29.15 -16.82
N ILE A 17 21.24 -30.06 -17.78
CA ILE A 17 21.21 -31.52 -17.55
C ILE A 17 22.28 -32.14 -18.43
N SER A 18 23.11 -33.02 -17.86
CA SER A 18 24.11 -33.80 -18.60
C SER A 18 23.73 -35.28 -18.59
N THR A 19 23.80 -35.91 -19.76
CA THR A 19 23.52 -37.35 -19.93
C THR A 19 24.49 -37.96 -20.95
N ARG A 20 24.68 -39.28 -20.89
CA ARG A 20 25.51 -40.02 -21.85
C ARG A 20 24.64 -40.55 -22.97
N VAL A 21 24.96 -40.18 -24.21
CA VAL A 21 24.29 -40.65 -25.42
C VAL A 21 25.29 -41.45 -26.26
N ARG A 22 24.80 -42.43 -27.03
CA ARG A 22 25.64 -43.18 -27.96
C ARG A 22 26.17 -42.25 -29.05
N ILE A 23 27.45 -42.40 -29.39
CA ILE A 23 28.14 -41.59 -30.41
C ILE A 23 27.37 -41.60 -31.73
N CYS A 24 26.95 -42.77 -32.20
CA CYS A 24 26.20 -42.88 -33.45
C CYS A 24 24.89 -42.08 -33.50
N VAL A 25 24.22 -41.90 -32.35
CA VAL A 25 22.95 -41.17 -32.27
C VAL A 25 23.21 -39.67 -32.28
N ILE A 26 24.20 -39.21 -31.51
CA ILE A 26 24.51 -37.77 -31.46
C ILE A 26 25.12 -37.29 -32.78
N ASP A 27 26.01 -38.07 -33.41
CA ASP A 27 26.60 -37.71 -34.70
C ASP A 27 25.54 -37.64 -35.80
N ALA A 28 24.60 -38.60 -35.81
CA ALA A 28 23.45 -38.56 -36.73
C ALA A 28 22.58 -37.32 -36.51
N PHE A 29 22.33 -36.93 -35.26
CA PHE A 29 21.59 -35.71 -34.93
C PHE A 29 22.32 -34.45 -35.40
N MET A 30 23.64 -34.35 -35.18
CA MET A 30 24.42 -33.19 -35.59
C MET A 30 24.41 -33.02 -37.12
N ASN A 31 24.62 -34.12 -37.85
CA ASN A 31 24.52 -34.10 -39.32
C ASN A 31 23.12 -33.69 -39.81
N ALA A 32 22.06 -34.21 -39.16
CA ALA A 32 20.68 -33.81 -39.48
C ALA A 32 20.38 -32.35 -39.14
N SER A 33 20.97 -31.83 -38.05
CA SER A 33 20.85 -30.42 -37.66
C SER A 33 21.54 -29.49 -38.65
N GLU A 34 22.70 -29.87 -39.17
CA GLU A 34 23.42 -29.13 -40.20
C GLU A 34 22.62 -29.10 -41.50
N ASP A 35 22.14 -30.27 -41.97
CA ASP A 35 21.31 -30.37 -43.17
C ASP A 35 19.99 -29.58 -43.02
N ALA A 36 19.32 -29.67 -41.87
CA ALA A 36 18.14 -28.89 -41.56
C ALA A 36 18.41 -27.39 -41.68
N SER A 37 19.54 -26.92 -41.15
CA SER A 37 19.93 -25.49 -41.20
C SER A 37 20.19 -25.02 -42.63
N LEU A 38 20.80 -25.86 -43.48
CA LEU A 38 21.02 -25.57 -44.89
C LEU A 38 19.70 -25.45 -45.67
N ASN A 39 18.69 -26.21 -45.26
CA ASN A 39 17.35 -26.21 -45.86
C ASN A 39 16.38 -25.19 -45.22
N GLY A 40 16.88 -24.29 -44.37
CA GLY A 40 16.07 -23.22 -43.75
C GLY A 40 15.24 -23.66 -42.53
N PHE A 41 15.45 -24.87 -42.02
CA PHE A 41 14.85 -25.36 -40.78
C PHE A 41 15.78 -25.12 -39.59
N THR A 42 15.22 -25.10 -38.38
CA THR A 42 16.00 -24.98 -37.13
C THR A 42 15.76 -26.20 -36.26
N LEU A 43 16.81 -26.99 -36.04
CA LEU A 43 16.77 -28.18 -35.19
C LEU A 43 17.72 -27.97 -34.00
N SER A 44 17.18 -27.54 -32.85
CA SER A 44 18.00 -27.35 -31.64
C SER A 44 17.96 -28.56 -30.73
N LEU A 45 19.13 -29.04 -30.29
CA LEU A 45 19.21 -30.12 -29.29
C LEU A 45 18.39 -29.80 -28.03
N SER A 46 18.40 -28.55 -27.58
CA SER A 46 17.64 -28.14 -26.38
C SER A 46 16.13 -28.32 -26.55
N SER A 47 15.58 -27.90 -27.69
CA SER A 47 14.15 -28.03 -27.99
C SER A 47 13.75 -29.48 -28.20
N VAL A 48 14.58 -30.27 -28.88
CA VAL A 48 14.32 -31.69 -29.15
C VAL A 48 14.34 -32.49 -27.85
N VAL A 49 15.32 -32.25 -26.97
CA VAL A 49 15.39 -32.92 -25.67
C VAL A 49 14.20 -32.54 -24.79
N GLU A 50 13.81 -31.26 -24.76
CA GLU A 50 12.65 -30.82 -23.98
C GLU A 50 11.36 -31.50 -24.44
N GLU A 51 11.14 -31.57 -25.76
CA GLU A 51 9.95 -32.20 -26.33
C GLU A 51 9.95 -33.72 -26.13
N ALA A 52 11.09 -34.37 -26.30
CA ALA A 52 11.24 -35.80 -26.05
C ALA A 52 10.95 -36.15 -24.57
N LEU A 53 11.38 -35.29 -23.63
CA LEU A 53 11.06 -35.47 -22.21
C LEU A 53 9.56 -35.30 -21.93
N LYS A 54 8.89 -34.30 -22.55
CA LYS A 54 7.44 -34.13 -22.43
C LYS A 54 6.68 -35.35 -22.97
N GLN A 55 7.10 -35.86 -24.13
CA GLN A 55 6.52 -37.07 -24.74
C GLN A 55 6.70 -38.28 -23.82
N ALA A 56 7.91 -38.53 -23.32
CA ALA A 56 8.17 -39.65 -22.40
C ALA A 56 7.34 -39.57 -21.10
N ILE A 57 7.13 -38.37 -20.56
CA ILE A 57 6.25 -38.18 -19.39
C ILE A 57 4.79 -38.43 -19.75
N SER A 58 4.35 -38.03 -20.96
CA SER A 58 2.99 -38.29 -21.44
C SER A 58 2.72 -39.78 -21.65
N GLU A 59 3.68 -40.51 -22.22
CA GLU A 59 3.60 -41.98 -22.36
C GLU A 59 3.44 -42.64 -20.99
N TYR A 60 4.23 -42.20 -19.99
CA TYR A 60 4.10 -42.70 -18.62
C TYR A 60 2.75 -42.36 -17.99
N LYS A 61 2.20 -41.18 -18.27
CA LYS A 61 0.85 -40.77 -17.84
C LYS A 61 -0.21 -41.70 -18.42
N GLU A 62 -0.11 -42.08 -19.69
CA GLU A 62 -1.03 -43.02 -20.32
C GLU A 62 -0.99 -44.39 -19.64
N GLU A 63 0.19 -44.87 -19.24
CA GLU A 63 0.32 -46.15 -18.53
C GLU A 63 -0.16 -46.12 -17.06
N LYS A 64 0.13 -45.05 -16.32
CA LYS A 64 -0.07 -44.99 -14.85
C LYS A 64 -1.18 -44.06 -14.39
N GLY A 65 -1.76 -43.28 -15.30
CA GLY A 65 -2.85 -42.34 -15.05
C GLY A 65 -2.45 -41.11 -14.21
N LYS A 66 -1.17 -40.94 -13.87
CA LYS A 66 -0.67 -39.80 -13.09
C LYS A 66 0.09 -38.83 -13.99
N ASP A 67 -0.30 -37.56 -13.95
CA ASP A 67 0.29 -36.50 -14.75
C ASP A 67 1.31 -35.70 -13.92
N PHE A 68 2.57 -36.13 -13.94
CA PHE A 68 3.65 -35.46 -13.23
C PHE A 68 4.02 -34.11 -13.83
N LEU A 69 3.85 -33.94 -15.15
CA LEU A 69 4.10 -32.66 -15.81
C LEU A 69 3.11 -31.61 -15.30
N LYS A 70 1.84 -31.97 -15.22
CA LYS A 70 0.81 -31.09 -14.66
C LYS A 70 1.08 -30.72 -13.20
N ILE A 71 1.51 -31.68 -12.37
CA ILE A 71 1.83 -31.40 -10.96
C ILE A 71 2.94 -30.35 -10.82
N GLU A 72 4.01 -30.45 -11.60
CA GLU A 72 5.10 -29.46 -11.55
C GLU A 72 4.68 -28.10 -12.12
N LEU A 73 3.84 -28.08 -13.16
CA LEU A 73 3.25 -26.82 -13.68
C LEU A 73 2.33 -26.14 -12.67
N ASP A 74 1.49 -26.92 -11.97
CA ASP A 74 0.57 -26.40 -10.96
C ASP A 74 1.37 -25.81 -9.77
N LYS A 75 2.46 -26.46 -9.35
CA LYS A 75 3.37 -25.90 -8.33
C LYS A 75 3.99 -24.58 -8.78
N LEU A 76 4.50 -24.52 -10.01
CA LEU A 76 5.10 -23.31 -10.57
C LEU A 76 4.10 -22.15 -10.61
N HIS A 77 2.86 -22.44 -11.02
CA HIS A 77 1.78 -21.46 -11.03
C HIS A 77 1.45 -20.97 -9.62
N GLN A 78 1.41 -21.88 -8.64
CA GLN A 78 1.11 -21.54 -7.26
C GLN A 78 2.20 -20.66 -6.63
N GLU A 79 3.48 -20.96 -6.85
CA GLU A 79 4.59 -20.09 -6.43
C GLU A 79 4.49 -18.69 -7.06
N TRP A 80 4.07 -18.60 -8.32
CA TRP A 80 3.88 -17.32 -8.98
C TRP A 80 2.74 -16.51 -8.35
N MET A 81 1.63 -17.16 -8.01
CA MET A 81 0.50 -16.51 -7.33
C MET A 81 0.91 -16.00 -5.95
N ASP A 82 1.67 -16.79 -5.18
CA ASP A 82 2.18 -16.39 -3.86
C ASP A 82 3.11 -15.16 -3.97
N GLU A 83 3.99 -15.13 -4.98
CA GLU A 83 4.85 -13.96 -5.25
C GLU A 83 4.04 -12.71 -5.62
N GLN A 84 2.98 -12.86 -6.41
CA GLN A 84 2.09 -11.73 -6.76
C GLN A 84 1.37 -11.21 -5.52
N GLU A 85 0.85 -12.10 -4.67
CA GLU A 85 0.17 -11.72 -3.43
C GLU A 85 1.12 -11.00 -2.46
N GLU A 86 2.35 -11.48 -2.30
CA GLU A 86 3.35 -10.82 -1.46
C GLU A 86 3.71 -9.43 -1.98
N ASN A 87 3.91 -9.29 -3.30
CA ASN A 87 4.18 -7.99 -3.91
C ASN A 87 3.02 -7.03 -3.73
N PHE A 88 1.78 -7.51 -3.90
CA PHE A 88 0.58 -6.74 -3.67
C PHE A 88 0.48 -6.27 -2.21
N ARG A 89 0.79 -7.14 -1.24
CA ARG A 89 0.83 -6.77 0.18
C ARG A 89 1.86 -5.68 0.46
N LYS A 90 3.07 -5.80 -0.10
CA LYS A 90 4.13 -4.78 0.03
C LYS A 90 3.71 -3.44 -0.57
N ASP A 91 3.04 -3.45 -1.71
CA ASP A 91 2.53 -2.22 -2.33
C ASP A 91 1.43 -1.56 -1.48
N GLN A 92 0.54 -2.37 -0.89
CA GLN A 92 -0.45 -1.86 0.07
C GLN A 92 0.22 -1.25 1.30
N GLU A 93 1.15 -1.96 1.94
CA GLU A 93 1.92 -1.45 3.09
C GLU A 93 2.61 -0.13 2.76
N LYS A 94 3.24 -0.04 1.58
CA LYS A 94 3.86 1.19 1.11
C LYS A 94 2.85 2.33 0.95
N SER A 95 1.68 2.07 0.38
CA SER A 95 0.63 3.08 0.25
C SER A 95 0.10 3.59 1.59
N PHE A 96 0.00 2.71 2.60
CA PHE A 96 -0.41 3.09 3.95
C PHE A 96 0.67 3.96 4.63
N LEU A 97 1.94 3.61 4.47
CA LEU A 97 3.06 4.39 4.99
C LEU A 97 3.13 5.78 4.34
N GLU A 98 3.03 5.86 3.01
CA GLU A 98 3.05 7.13 2.28
C GLU A 98 1.87 8.04 2.71
N LYS A 99 0.69 7.46 2.93
CA LYS A 99 -0.45 8.20 3.46
C LYS A 99 -0.21 8.69 4.89
N ALA A 100 0.36 7.86 5.75
CA ALA A 100 0.66 8.25 7.13
C ALA A 100 1.70 9.39 7.19
N GLU A 101 2.73 9.32 6.35
CA GLU A 101 3.74 10.39 6.20
C GLU A 101 3.10 11.69 5.72
N PHE A 102 2.23 11.62 4.70
CA PHE A 102 1.48 12.77 4.20
C PHE A 102 0.58 13.43 5.27
N ASP A 103 -0.15 12.61 6.03
CA ASP A 103 -1.01 13.09 7.11
C ASP A 103 -0.17 13.78 8.20
N GLU A 104 0.96 13.19 8.60
CA GLU A 104 1.87 13.77 9.60
C GLU A 104 2.44 15.13 9.15
N GLU A 105 2.87 15.24 7.89
CA GLU A 105 3.38 16.49 7.33
C GLU A 105 2.29 17.57 7.28
N SER A 106 1.07 17.19 6.88
CA SER A 106 -0.09 18.07 6.87
C SER A 106 -0.42 18.62 8.26
N TYR A 107 -0.36 17.79 9.30
CA TYR A 107 -0.56 18.25 10.68
C TYR A 107 0.53 19.23 11.13
N LYS A 108 1.79 18.98 10.79
CA LYS A 108 2.92 19.89 11.11
C LYS A 108 2.80 21.22 10.40
N GLU A 109 2.31 21.25 9.17
CA GLU A 109 2.06 22.49 8.44
C GLU A 109 0.90 23.28 9.05
N MET A 110 -0.21 22.61 9.33
CA MET A 110 -1.35 23.21 10.00
C MET A 110 -0.96 23.83 11.36
N GLU A 111 -0.17 23.13 12.17
CA GLU A 111 0.32 23.65 13.46
C GLU A 111 1.19 24.90 13.29
N ARG A 112 2.07 24.92 12.28
CA ARG A 112 2.87 26.11 11.93
C ARG A 112 2.00 27.30 11.53
N GLU A 113 0.98 27.08 10.70
CA GLU A 113 0.05 28.13 10.29
C GLU A 113 -0.74 28.70 11.48
N TYR A 114 -1.22 27.84 12.37
CA TYR A 114 -1.90 28.25 13.59
C TYR A 114 -1.00 29.11 14.48
N GLN A 115 0.26 28.71 14.65
CA GLN A 115 1.22 29.46 15.46
C GLN A 115 1.50 30.85 14.86
N ILE A 116 1.71 30.93 13.54
CA ILE A 116 1.91 32.20 12.84
C ILE A 116 0.68 33.11 12.97
N ALA A 117 -0.53 32.55 12.80
CA ALA A 117 -1.77 33.30 12.94
C ALA A 117 -1.97 33.81 14.37
N PHE A 118 -1.61 33.01 15.37
CA PHE A 118 -1.66 33.38 16.78
C PHE A 118 -0.70 34.53 17.08
N ASP A 119 0.56 34.43 16.63
CA ASP A 119 1.58 35.47 16.86
C ASP A 119 1.22 36.79 16.16
N LYS A 120 0.64 36.73 14.96
CA LYS A 120 0.10 37.92 14.26
C LYS A 120 -1.01 38.59 15.08
N LYS A 121 -1.96 37.82 15.60
CA LYS A 121 -3.05 38.36 16.46
C LYS A 121 -2.48 39.00 17.73
N ARG A 122 -1.50 38.35 18.36
CA ARG A 122 -0.83 38.88 19.57
C ARG A 122 -0.14 40.21 19.30
N LYS A 123 0.64 40.32 18.23
CA LYS A 123 1.31 41.58 17.85
C LYS A 123 0.32 42.73 17.60
N ILE A 124 -0.80 42.45 16.91
CA ILE A 124 -1.86 43.45 16.69
C ILE A 124 -2.46 43.91 18.03
N GLN A 125 -2.69 42.97 18.93
CA GLN A 125 -3.22 43.27 20.25
C GLN A 125 -2.24 44.11 21.09
N ASP A 126 -0.97 43.75 21.11
CA ASP A 126 0.08 44.49 21.82
C ASP A 126 0.19 45.94 21.30
N GLN A 127 0.07 46.15 19.98
CA GLN A 127 0.04 47.49 19.39
C GLN A 127 -1.18 48.30 19.84
N LYS A 128 -2.36 47.67 19.90
CA LYS A 128 -3.58 48.32 20.42
C LYS A 128 -3.43 48.69 21.89
N ASP A 129 -2.94 47.76 22.71
CA ASP A 129 -2.74 47.97 24.14
C ASP A 129 -1.71 49.06 24.41
N THR A 130 -0.63 49.12 23.62
CA THR A 130 0.38 50.19 23.70
C THR A 130 -0.22 51.55 23.37
N LYS A 131 -1.02 51.65 22.30
CA LYS A 131 -1.69 52.91 21.92
C LYS A 131 -2.65 53.40 23.00
N VAL A 132 -3.43 52.50 23.59
CA VAL A 132 -4.38 52.85 24.66
C VAL A 132 -3.63 53.32 25.90
N LEU A 133 -2.57 52.62 26.31
CA LEU A 133 -1.78 52.99 27.49
C LEU A 133 -1.10 54.35 27.37
N LEU A 134 -0.68 54.75 26.16
CA LEU A 134 -0.08 56.06 25.90
C LEU A 134 -1.11 57.22 25.99
N SER A 135 -2.40 56.92 25.81
CA SER A 135 -3.49 57.90 25.85
C SER A 135 -4.13 58.09 27.22
N LEU A 136 -3.78 57.24 28.20
CA LEU A 136 -4.40 57.21 29.52
C LEU A 136 -3.53 57.89 30.58
N ASN A 137 -4.19 58.48 31.57
CA ASN A 137 -3.53 58.98 32.78
C ASN A 137 -2.97 57.82 33.63
N PRO A 138 -2.00 58.07 34.52
CA PRO A 138 -1.29 57.02 35.26
C PRO A 138 -2.19 56.10 36.11
N GLU A 139 -3.28 56.62 36.68
CA GLU A 139 -4.24 55.83 37.47
C GLU A 139 -5.12 54.95 36.57
N ASP A 140 -5.63 55.48 35.46
CA ASP A 140 -6.43 54.73 34.51
C ASP A 140 -5.60 53.68 33.76
N ALA A 141 -4.32 53.96 33.51
CA ALA A 141 -3.38 52.99 32.94
C ALA A 141 -3.16 51.78 33.86
N LYS A 142 -3.10 51.99 35.19
CA LYS A 142 -3.02 50.89 36.18
C LYS A 142 -4.30 50.04 36.17
N LYS A 143 -5.47 50.70 36.12
CA LYS A 143 -6.78 50.03 36.05
C LYS A 143 -6.94 49.21 34.76
N TYR A 144 -6.49 49.76 33.62
CA TYR A 144 -6.49 49.10 32.32
C TYR A 144 -5.61 47.84 32.34
N LYS A 145 -4.37 47.92 32.83
CA LYS A 145 -3.46 46.76 32.93
C LYS A 145 -4.06 45.63 33.78
N LEU A 146 -4.68 45.97 34.91
CA LEU A 146 -5.31 44.98 35.78
C LEU A 146 -6.52 44.30 35.11
N LYS A 147 -7.35 45.08 34.40
CA LYS A 147 -8.48 44.54 33.62
C LYS A 147 -7.98 43.60 32.51
N ARG A 148 -6.96 44.02 31.77
CA ARG A 148 -6.43 43.25 30.64
C ARG A 148 -5.77 41.94 31.09
N LYS A 149 -5.07 41.95 32.21
CA LYS A 149 -4.52 40.72 32.81
C LYS A 149 -5.61 39.69 33.13
N LYS A 150 -6.74 40.13 33.70
CA LYS A 150 -7.89 39.25 34.00
C LYS A 150 -8.55 38.70 32.72
N GLU A 151 -8.63 39.51 31.67
CA GLU A 151 -9.18 39.07 30.38
C GLU A 151 -8.28 38.03 29.70
N ILE A 152 -6.96 38.20 29.77
CA ILE A 152 -5.99 37.19 29.28
C ILE A 152 -6.14 35.88 30.05
N GLU A 153 -6.17 35.92 31.39
CA GLU A 153 -6.34 34.74 32.23
C GLU A 153 -7.68 34.01 31.98
N ALA A 154 -8.75 34.75 31.69
CA ALA A 154 -10.05 34.17 31.33
C ALA A 154 -9.99 33.47 29.96
N GLN A 155 -9.36 34.12 28.98
CA GLN A 155 -9.24 33.59 27.62
C GLN A 155 -8.33 32.35 27.56
N GLU A 156 -7.25 32.31 28.35
CA GLU A 156 -6.41 31.13 28.50
C GLU A 156 -7.18 29.95 29.11
N LYS A 157 -8.00 30.18 30.15
CA LYS A 157 -8.84 29.13 30.75
C LYS A 157 -9.87 28.59 29.76
N GLU A 158 -10.47 29.44 28.95
CA GLU A 158 -11.40 29.05 27.91
C GLU A 158 -10.71 28.18 26.85
N ASN A 159 -9.56 28.63 26.33
CA ASN A 159 -8.75 27.87 25.37
C ASN A 159 -8.35 26.49 25.92
N LEU A 160 -7.93 26.40 27.19
CA LEU A 160 -7.60 25.15 27.87
C LEU A 160 -8.80 24.20 27.96
N LYS A 161 -10.00 24.73 28.18
CA LYS A 161 -11.24 23.93 28.19
C LYS A 161 -11.52 23.38 26.79
N THR A 162 -11.44 24.24 25.76
CA THR A 162 -11.63 23.85 24.36
C THR A 162 -10.66 22.74 23.96
N ILE A 163 -9.36 22.88 24.24
CA ILE A 163 -8.33 21.86 23.94
C ILE A 163 -8.65 20.52 24.62
N LYS A 164 -9.10 20.53 25.89
CA LYS A 164 -9.47 19.31 26.60
C LYS A 164 -10.67 18.63 25.95
N ASP A 165 -11.66 19.40 25.49
CA ASP A 165 -12.85 18.86 24.84
C ASP A 165 -12.52 18.31 23.43
N THR A 166 -11.64 18.97 22.66
CA THR A 166 -11.16 18.43 21.37
C THR A 166 -10.39 17.12 21.56
N LYS A 167 -9.50 17.03 22.56
CA LYS A 167 -8.77 15.79 22.89
C LYS A 167 -9.71 14.64 23.27
N LYS A 168 -10.79 14.93 24.00
CA LYS A 168 -11.81 13.91 24.31
C LYS A 168 -12.54 13.43 23.06
N ARG A 169 -12.88 14.34 22.14
CA ARG A 169 -13.53 14.01 20.86
C ARG A 169 -12.63 13.15 19.97
N LEU A 170 -11.35 13.51 19.83
CA LEU A 170 -10.38 12.71 19.06
C LEU A 170 -10.27 11.28 19.61
N LYS A 171 -10.09 11.12 20.92
CA LYS A 171 -10.06 9.78 21.56
C LYS A 171 -11.33 8.97 21.33
N PHE A 172 -12.48 9.63 21.24
CA PHE A 172 -13.76 8.96 20.94
C PHE A 172 -13.83 8.52 19.47
N ILE A 173 -13.35 9.35 18.54
CA ILE A 173 -13.26 9.03 17.11
C ILE A 173 -12.30 7.85 16.89
N ASP A 174 -11.12 7.86 17.52
CA ASP A 174 -10.15 6.76 17.43
C ASP A 174 -10.76 5.44 17.94
N LYS A 175 -11.53 5.49 19.03
CA LYS A 175 -12.21 4.31 19.57
C LYS A 175 -13.29 3.78 18.61
N LEU A 176 -14.06 4.67 18.00
CA LEU A 176 -15.06 4.34 16.98
C LEU A 176 -14.43 3.72 15.73
N SER A 177 -13.30 4.25 15.28
CA SER A 177 -12.58 3.74 14.11
C SER A 177 -11.99 2.35 14.39
N GLU A 178 -11.43 2.13 15.58
CA GLU A 178 -10.98 0.80 16.01
C GLU A 178 -12.11 -0.22 16.07
N GLU A 179 -13.27 0.15 16.63
CA GLU A 179 -14.44 -0.74 16.73
C GLU A 179 -14.99 -1.09 15.35
N LYS A 180 -15.10 -0.10 14.43
CA LYS A 180 -15.49 -0.34 13.03
C LYS A 180 -14.48 -1.26 12.34
N THR A 181 -13.17 -0.99 12.49
CA THR A 181 -12.12 -1.81 11.87
C THR A 181 -12.15 -3.26 12.38
N LYS A 182 -12.30 -3.47 13.70
CA LYS A 182 -12.47 -4.82 14.29
C LYS A 182 -13.72 -5.53 13.78
N LYS A 183 -14.84 -4.81 13.62
CA LYS A 183 -16.08 -5.34 13.04
C LYS A 183 -15.84 -5.83 11.60
N TYR A 184 -15.20 -5.02 10.77
CA TYR A 184 -14.90 -5.36 9.37
C TYR A 184 -13.91 -6.52 9.23
N ILE A 185 -12.84 -6.54 10.02
CA ILE A 185 -11.89 -7.68 10.07
C ILE A 185 -12.61 -8.99 10.46
N LYS A 186 -13.52 -8.93 11.45
CA LYS A 186 -14.30 -10.09 11.88
C LYS A 186 -15.26 -10.61 10.80
N MET A 187 -15.76 -9.75 9.91
CA MET A 187 -16.58 -10.19 8.78
C MET A 187 -15.74 -10.75 7.63
N LEU A 188 -14.54 -10.22 7.41
CA LEU A 188 -13.62 -10.65 6.35
C LEU A 188 -12.91 -11.99 6.65
N SER A 189 -12.92 -12.45 7.91
CA SER A 189 -12.32 -13.75 8.29
C SER A 189 -13.12 -14.98 7.81
N LYS A 190 -14.26 -14.78 7.14
CA LYS A 190 -15.05 -15.84 6.50
C LYS A 190 -15.08 -15.61 4.97
N PRO A 191 -14.54 -16.54 4.15
CA PRO A 191 -14.43 -16.34 2.70
C PRO A 191 -15.78 -16.12 1.99
N GLU A 192 -16.87 -16.70 2.53
CA GLU A 192 -18.21 -16.64 1.95
C GLU A 192 -18.92 -15.29 2.12
N ASP A 193 -18.41 -14.39 2.97
CA ASP A 193 -19.07 -13.15 3.35
C ASP A 193 -18.47 -11.88 2.71
N TYR A 194 -17.40 -11.99 1.91
CA TYR A 194 -16.71 -10.84 1.30
C TYR A 194 -17.66 -9.94 0.48
N LEU A 195 -18.54 -10.55 -0.32
CA LEU A 195 -19.51 -9.81 -1.15
C LEU A 195 -20.53 -9.02 -0.30
N LYS A 196 -20.93 -9.57 0.86
CA LYS A 196 -21.84 -8.88 1.80
C LYS A 196 -21.14 -7.72 2.49
N VAL A 197 -19.87 -7.88 2.84
CA VAL A 197 -19.06 -6.81 3.45
C VAL A 197 -18.91 -5.63 2.50
N VAL A 198 -18.56 -5.89 1.23
CA VAL A 198 -18.46 -4.83 0.21
C VAL A 198 -19.80 -4.11 0.01
N GLN A 199 -20.92 -4.83 0.03
CA GLN A 199 -22.25 -4.25 -0.07
C GLN A 199 -22.66 -3.42 1.16
N GLU A 200 -22.27 -3.82 2.38
CA GLU A 200 -22.51 -3.03 3.59
C GLU A 200 -21.65 -1.75 3.61
N ILE A 201 -20.36 -1.84 3.27
CA ILE A 201 -19.46 -0.68 3.17
C ILE A 201 -20.01 0.32 2.14
N ALA A 202 -20.44 -0.15 0.97
CA ALA A 202 -21.04 0.70 -0.05
C ALA A 202 -22.37 1.35 0.39
N LYS A 203 -23.16 0.68 1.25
CA LYS A 203 -24.38 1.25 1.83
C LYS A 203 -24.08 2.28 2.92
N GLU A 204 -23.07 2.07 3.75
CA GLU A 204 -22.65 3.03 4.78
C GLU A 204 -22.06 4.29 4.15
N ILE A 205 -21.19 4.17 3.14
CA ILE A 205 -20.62 5.31 2.39
C ILE A 205 -21.74 6.13 1.75
N ASN A 206 -22.72 5.48 1.10
CA ASN A 206 -23.86 6.18 0.49
C ASN A 206 -24.77 6.85 1.54
N LYS A 207 -24.83 6.36 2.78
CA LYS A 207 -25.58 7.00 3.87
C LYS A 207 -24.86 8.22 4.42
N GLU A 208 -23.55 8.16 4.58
CA GLU A 208 -22.74 9.30 5.05
C GLU A 208 -22.74 10.42 4.00
N VAL A 209 -22.62 10.11 2.70
CA VAL A 209 -22.68 11.09 1.60
C VAL A 209 -24.06 11.74 1.43
N ASN A 210 -25.15 11.05 1.75
CA ASN A 210 -26.51 11.59 1.64
C ASN A 210 -27.00 12.32 2.91
N ASN A 211 -26.31 12.19 4.05
CA ASN A 211 -26.65 12.93 5.27
C ASN A 211 -25.93 14.29 5.38
N GLU A 212 -25.03 14.64 4.45
CA GLU A 212 -24.37 15.95 4.34
C GLU A 212 -25.03 16.91 3.32
N LYS A 213 -26.25 16.60 2.85
CA LYS A 213 -27.12 17.52 2.09
C LYS A 213 -28.33 17.95 2.92
#